data_AF-A0AAD5S9F6-F1
#
_entry.id   AF-A0AAD5S9F6-F1
#
_cell.length_a   1.000
_cell.length_b   1.000
_cell.length_c   1.000
_cell.angle_alpha   90.00
_cell.angle_beta   90.00
_cell.angle_gamma   90.00
#
_symmetry.space_group_name_H-M   'P 1'
#
loop_
_entity.id
_entity.type
_entity.pdbx_description
1 polymer ?
#
loop_
_entity_poly.entity_id
_entity_poly.type
_entity_poly.pdbx_seq_one_letter_code
_entity_poly.pdbx_strand_id
1 'polypeptide(L)'
;MLMKTVLATAVLASAVSAHTNFRGFYVNSKGQSKPSKDYDYCVRPVANNNPLTTYSGATFQCNTITGPAAGVCSADPGDEVTMVIAEHSMTETYAVGGAHHGPIQAYLAKVDDAATTGVTGLKWFKIYERGLIHGGGARGDDSTDNPSWQYWGTNEANKNKGLVTFKLPCDLGPGDYLLRGELIALHSAGSAGGAQPYVSCAQLRIGGNGNGPTNAETVTDISYSTSDPGLRISIYQSLNSYTAPGPRVYVPQSCSGGGNGNPTTTTTRTTTTTRVTTTTTTTTTRPITTTQDGTCQNPVTVTLPGETYTEYVDGPAVTVTVGGATTTQGGGNGQTAPLYGQCGGRGWTGATTCAQGTCKASGEYYSQCLP
;
A
#
# COMPACT_ATOMS: atom_id res chain seq x y z
N MET A 1 45.50 -44.50 33.57
CA MET A 1 44.91 -43.16 33.76
C MET A 1 45.12 -42.39 32.46
N LEU A 2 44.13 -42.38 31.55
CA LEU A 2 43.07 -41.36 31.42
C LEU A 2 43.68 -39.95 31.25
N MET A 3 43.38 -39.13 30.25
CA MET A 3 42.44 -39.18 29.13
C MET A 3 42.91 -38.05 28.17
N LYS A 4 43.16 -38.31 26.88
CA LYS A 4 43.42 -37.25 25.90
C LYS A 4 42.09 -36.75 25.37
N THR A 5 41.64 -35.60 25.85
CA THR A 5 40.46 -34.90 25.35
C THR A 5 40.77 -34.30 23.97
N VAL A 6 40.24 -34.92 22.92
CA VAL A 6 40.15 -34.32 21.59
C VAL A 6 38.95 -33.38 21.59
N LEU A 7 39.21 -32.08 21.57
CA LEU A 7 38.18 -31.06 21.43
C LEU A 7 37.75 -31.01 19.95
N ALA A 8 36.67 -31.70 19.59
CA ALA A 8 36.09 -31.61 18.26
C ALA A 8 35.32 -30.28 18.14
N THR A 9 35.88 -29.31 17.41
CA THR A 9 35.19 -28.07 17.06
C THR A 9 34.18 -28.37 15.97
N ALA A 10 32.91 -28.56 16.34
CA ALA A 10 31.82 -28.65 15.37
C ALA A 10 31.59 -27.28 14.74
N VAL A 11 32.08 -27.07 13.51
CA VAL A 11 31.68 -25.94 12.67
C VAL A 11 30.27 -26.25 12.17
N LEU A 12 29.26 -25.77 12.90
CA LEU A 12 27.91 -25.62 12.39
C LEU A 12 27.93 -24.53 11.32
N ALA A 13 28.07 -24.92 10.05
CA ALA A 13 27.71 -24.06 8.94
C ALA A 13 26.18 -23.90 8.98
N SER A 14 25.70 -22.82 9.60
CA SER A 14 24.32 -22.38 9.42
C SER A 14 24.15 -22.01 7.95
N ALA A 15 23.49 -22.88 7.19
CA ALA A 15 22.97 -22.52 5.87
C ALA A 15 21.85 -21.50 6.10
N VAL A 16 22.20 -20.21 6.11
CA VAL A 16 21.21 -19.13 6.14
C VAL A 16 20.59 -19.08 4.74
N SER A 17 19.50 -19.81 4.54
CA SER A 17 18.72 -19.78 3.30
C SER A 17 17.79 -18.57 3.27
N ALA A 18 18.36 -17.37 3.15
CA ALA A 18 17.61 -16.12 3.19
C ALA A 18 16.83 -15.81 1.91
N HIS A 19 15.76 -16.57 1.67
CA HIS A 19 14.97 -16.61 0.44
C HIS A 19 13.51 -16.26 0.71
N THR A 20 12.93 -15.28 0.00
CA THR A 20 11.64 -14.71 0.40
C THR A 20 10.60 -14.67 -0.72
N ASN A 21 9.35 -14.37 -0.38
CA ASN A 21 8.28 -14.05 -1.32
C ASN A 21 7.31 -13.04 -0.70
N PHE A 22 6.49 -12.42 -1.54
CA PHE A 22 5.28 -11.74 -1.07
C PHE A 22 4.19 -12.79 -0.86
N ARG A 23 3.85 -13.06 0.40
CA ARG A 23 2.97 -14.16 0.80
C ARG A 23 1.59 -13.70 1.24
N GLY A 24 1.39 -12.42 1.50
CA GLY A 24 0.10 -11.90 1.95
C GLY A 24 -0.17 -10.49 1.48
N PHE A 25 -1.45 -10.13 1.50
CA PHE A 25 -1.94 -8.79 1.18
C PHE A 25 -3.17 -8.50 2.03
N TYR A 26 -3.30 -7.26 2.53
CA TYR A 26 -4.52 -6.80 3.19
C TYR A 26 -4.69 -5.28 3.05
N VAL A 27 -5.93 -4.81 3.19
CA VAL A 27 -6.33 -3.40 3.08
C VAL A 27 -6.55 -2.81 4.47
N ASN A 28 -5.58 -2.02 4.93
CA ASN A 28 -5.55 -1.42 6.27
C ASN A 28 -6.75 -0.50 6.50
N SER A 29 -7.08 0.31 5.49
CA SER A 29 -8.19 1.26 5.52
C SER A 29 -9.56 0.60 5.68
N LYS A 30 -9.67 -0.71 5.43
CA LYS A 30 -10.90 -1.50 5.61
C LYS A 30 -10.89 -2.35 6.89
N GLY A 31 -9.94 -2.10 7.80
CA GLY A 31 -9.82 -2.83 9.06
C GLY A 31 -9.40 -4.30 8.90
N GLN A 32 -8.88 -4.67 7.73
CA GLN A 32 -8.34 -6.02 7.51
C GLN A 32 -7.04 -6.20 8.30
N SER A 33 -6.78 -7.42 8.74
CA SER A 33 -5.57 -7.79 9.47
C SER A 33 -4.62 -8.60 8.59
N LYS A 34 -3.36 -8.70 9.01
CA LYS A 34 -2.35 -9.58 8.40
C LYS A 34 -2.93 -11.00 8.25
N PRO A 35 -2.94 -11.59 7.04
CA PRO A 35 -3.40 -12.96 6.85
C PRO A 35 -2.56 -13.96 7.67
N SER A 36 -3.20 -15.03 8.14
CA SER A 36 -2.54 -16.07 8.94
C SER A 36 -1.93 -17.20 8.10
N LYS A 37 -2.33 -17.30 6.83
CA LYS A 37 -1.93 -18.37 5.90
C LYS A 37 -1.24 -17.79 4.67
N ASP A 38 -0.24 -18.51 4.19
CA ASP A 38 0.45 -18.22 2.93
C ASP A 38 -0.53 -18.12 1.75
N TYR A 39 -0.36 -17.03 1.00
CA TYR A 39 -1.06 -16.68 -0.23
C TYR A 39 -2.58 -16.44 -0.07
N ASP A 40 -3.05 -16.32 1.17
CA ASP A 40 -4.44 -16.02 1.46
C ASP A 40 -4.71 -14.51 1.42
N TYR A 41 -5.80 -14.02 0.84
CA TYR A 41 -6.79 -14.70 -0.03
C TYR A 41 -6.50 -14.50 -1.52
N CYS A 42 -5.95 -13.34 -1.88
CA CYS A 42 -5.86 -12.87 -3.27
C CYS A 42 -4.45 -12.91 -3.86
N VAL A 43 -3.45 -13.41 -3.13
CA VAL A 43 -2.09 -13.57 -3.68
C VAL A 43 -2.02 -14.89 -4.45
N ARG A 44 -1.45 -14.87 -5.66
CA ARG A 44 -1.27 -16.08 -6.46
C ARG A 44 -0.14 -16.93 -5.83
N PRO A 45 -0.40 -18.20 -5.47
CA PRO A 45 0.60 -19.04 -4.82
C PRO A 45 1.76 -19.38 -5.77
N VAL A 46 2.98 -19.42 -5.23
CA VAL A 46 4.21 -19.68 -5.99
C VAL A 46 4.93 -20.93 -5.49
N ALA A 47 5.71 -21.58 -6.37
CA ALA A 47 6.25 -22.92 -6.13
C ALA A 47 7.29 -23.02 -5.01
N ASN A 48 8.13 -22.00 -4.86
CA ASN A 48 9.20 -21.93 -3.89
C ASN A 48 9.60 -20.46 -3.68
N ASN A 49 10.56 -20.23 -2.78
CA ASN A 49 11.13 -18.92 -2.47
C ASN A 49 12.49 -18.69 -3.14
N ASN A 50 12.88 -19.50 -4.12
CA ASN A 50 14.14 -19.29 -4.83
C ASN A 50 14.10 -17.96 -5.59
N PRO A 51 15.25 -17.29 -5.74
CA PRO A 51 15.30 -16.06 -6.51
C PRO A 51 15.12 -16.39 -7.99
N LEU A 52 14.54 -15.45 -8.72
CA LEU A 52 14.48 -15.55 -10.17
C LEU A 52 15.88 -15.37 -10.76
N THR A 53 16.21 -16.18 -11.75
CA THR A 53 17.50 -16.11 -12.47
C THR A 53 17.37 -15.41 -13.82
N THR A 54 16.14 -15.09 -14.23
CA THR A 54 15.83 -14.32 -15.44
C THR A 54 15.25 -12.96 -15.07
N TYR A 55 15.42 -12.00 -15.98
CA TYR A 55 15.01 -10.60 -15.82
C TYR A 55 13.94 -10.20 -16.83
N SER A 56 13.21 -11.18 -17.37
CA SER A 56 12.15 -11.01 -18.38
C SER A 56 11.30 -12.28 -18.51
N GLY A 57 10.18 -12.18 -19.23
CA GLY A 57 9.29 -13.30 -19.53
C GLY A 57 8.26 -13.57 -18.43
N ALA A 58 7.40 -14.57 -18.65
CA ALA A 58 6.22 -14.83 -17.82
C ALA A 58 6.55 -15.04 -16.34
N THR A 59 7.57 -15.86 -16.03
CA THR A 59 8.01 -16.09 -14.65
C THR A 59 8.52 -14.81 -13.98
N PHE A 60 9.10 -13.87 -14.72
CA PHE A 60 9.57 -12.60 -14.16
C PHE A 60 8.42 -11.64 -13.79
N GLN A 61 7.24 -11.84 -14.38
CA GLN A 61 6.07 -11.01 -14.08
C GLN A 61 5.49 -11.37 -12.70
N CYS A 62 5.21 -12.64 -12.44
CA CYS A 62 4.49 -13.08 -11.23
C CYS A 62 5.02 -14.36 -10.59
N ASN A 63 6.26 -14.77 -10.91
CA ASN A 63 6.89 -16.03 -10.49
C ASN A 63 6.17 -17.26 -11.09
N THR A 64 6.64 -18.45 -10.73
CA THR A 64 6.03 -19.71 -11.14
C THR A 64 4.80 -19.98 -10.29
N ILE A 65 3.64 -19.58 -10.80
CA ILE A 65 2.33 -19.74 -10.16
C ILE A 65 1.95 -21.22 -10.12
N THR A 66 1.55 -21.74 -8.96
CA THR A 66 1.18 -23.16 -8.77
C THR A 66 -0.33 -23.41 -8.77
N GLY A 67 -1.14 -22.36 -8.77
CA GLY A 67 -2.59 -22.43 -8.80
C GLY A 67 -3.22 -21.04 -8.80
N PRO A 68 -4.55 -20.94 -8.96
CA PRO A 68 -5.24 -19.66 -8.82
C PRO A 68 -5.14 -19.16 -7.36
N ALA A 69 -5.18 -17.84 -7.17
CA ALA A 69 -5.49 -17.31 -5.84
C ALA A 69 -6.92 -17.70 -5.46
N ALA A 70 -7.23 -17.72 -4.17
CA ALA A 70 -8.56 -18.12 -3.71
C ALA A 70 -9.65 -17.10 -4.11
N GLY A 71 -9.26 -15.83 -4.35
CA GLY A 71 -10.09 -14.87 -5.09
C GLY A 71 -9.47 -13.48 -5.22
N VAL A 72 -10.30 -12.44 -5.19
CA VAL A 72 -9.91 -11.05 -5.53
C VAL A 72 -10.16 -10.14 -4.33
N CYS A 73 -9.14 -9.38 -3.91
CA CYS A 73 -9.27 -8.43 -2.81
C CYS A 73 -9.89 -7.11 -3.31
N SER A 74 -10.93 -6.63 -2.63
CA SER A 74 -11.54 -5.33 -2.92
C SER A 74 -10.76 -4.21 -2.24
N ALA A 75 -10.39 -3.18 -2.99
CA ALA A 75 -9.76 -1.95 -2.48
C ALA A 75 -10.33 -0.73 -3.22
N ASP A 76 -10.13 0.45 -2.68
CA ASP A 76 -10.57 1.71 -3.28
C ASP A 76 -9.37 2.64 -3.54
N PRO A 77 -9.47 3.58 -4.49
CA PRO A 77 -8.42 4.57 -4.73
C PRO A 77 -8.08 5.32 -3.44
N GLY A 78 -6.78 5.40 -3.11
CA GLY A 78 -6.29 6.07 -1.90
C GLY A 78 -6.25 5.20 -0.64
N ASP A 79 -6.78 3.98 -0.67
CA ASP A 79 -6.66 3.04 0.44
C ASP A 79 -5.18 2.80 0.80
N GLU A 80 -4.92 2.72 2.10
CA GLU A 80 -3.66 2.19 2.60
C GLU A 80 -3.72 0.66 2.60
N VAL A 81 -2.73 0.05 1.97
CA VAL A 81 -2.61 -1.39 1.80
C VAL A 81 -1.25 -1.87 2.29
N THR A 82 -1.19 -3.13 2.71
CA THR A 82 0.06 -3.76 3.11
C THR A 82 0.29 -5.04 2.31
N MET A 83 1.46 -5.13 1.67
CA MET A 83 2.01 -6.40 1.21
C MET A 83 2.87 -7.01 2.31
N VAL A 84 2.78 -8.32 2.48
CA VAL A 84 3.52 -9.06 3.49
C VAL A 84 4.60 -9.90 2.84
N ILE A 85 5.84 -9.63 3.20
CA ILE A 85 7.03 -10.37 2.81
C ILE A 85 7.43 -11.30 3.95
N ALA A 86 7.69 -12.57 3.66
CA ALA A 86 8.20 -13.53 4.64
C ALA A 86 9.03 -14.62 3.96
N GLU A 87 10.06 -15.10 4.66
CA GLU A 87 11.07 -16.02 4.14
C GLU A 87 10.42 -17.38 3.81
N HIS A 88 9.75 -17.97 4.79
CA HIS A 88 9.21 -19.31 4.74
C HIS A 88 7.69 -19.36 4.92
N SER A 89 7.12 -18.52 5.79
CA SER A 89 5.68 -18.54 6.05
C SER A 89 5.14 -17.26 6.71
N MET A 90 3.83 -17.05 6.63
CA MET A 90 3.12 -15.93 7.25
C MET A 90 3.23 -15.85 8.79
N THR A 91 3.71 -16.90 9.45
CA THR A 91 3.97 -16.88 10.91
C THR A 91 5.25 -16.13 11.28
N GLU A 92 6.13 -15.89 10.30
CA GLU A 92 7.36 -15.15 10.54
C GLU A 92 7.13 -13.66 10.76
N THR A 93 8.11 -13.04 11.41
CA THR A 93 8.10 -11.62 11.81
C THR A 93 9.31 -10.87 11.27
N TYR A 94 9.77 -11.26 10.09
CA TYR A 94 10.84 -10.61 9.33
C TYR A 94 10.61 -10.87 7.83
N ALA A 95 11.17 -10.02 6.97
CA ALA A 95 10.99 -10.10 5.52
C ALA A 95 11.96 -11.11 4.88
N VAL A 96 13.27 -10.95 5.14
CA VAL A 96 14.34 -11.75 4.54
C VAL A 96 15.62 -11.66 5.38
N GLY A 97 16.28 -12.79 5.61
CA GLY A 97 17.53 -12.85 6.38
C GLY A 97 18.80 -12.53 5.58
N GLY A 98 19.95 -12.88 6.17
CA GLY A 98 21.23 -13.01 5.46
C GLY A 98 21.77 -11.76 4.76
N ALA A 99 21.38 -10.56 5.21
CA ALA A 99 21.75 -9.29 4.58
C ALA A 99 21.34 -9.19 3.09
N HIS A 100 20.12 -9.66 2.75
CA HIS A 100 19.49 -9.45 1.43
C HIS A 100 19.03 -8.00 1.27
N HIS A 101 20.00 -7.07 1.28
CA HIS A 101 19.78 -5.64 1.10
C HIS A 101 19.35 -5.33 -0.33
N GLY A 102 18.39 -4.43 -0.47
CA GLY A 102 17.99 -3.91 -1.78
C GLY A 102 16.61 -3.25 -1.77
N PRO A 103 16.09 -2.90 -2.96
CA PRO A 103 14.81 -2.23 -3.08
C PRO A 103 13.62 -3.17 -2.88
N ILE A 104 12.50 -2.56 -2.50
CA ILE A 104 11.17 -3.14 -2.59
C ILE A 104 10.32 -2.24 -3.50
N GLN A 105 9.60 -2.82 -4.44
CA GLN A 105 8.82 -2.14 -5.47
C GLN A 105 7.44 -2.76 -5.60
N ALA A 106 6.45 -1.95 -6.01
CA ALA A 106 5.12 -2.45 -6.35
C ALA A 106 4.61 -1.83 -7.65
N TYR A 107 3.93 -2.65 -8.45
CA TYR A 107 3.39 -2.27 -9.76
C TYR A 107 1.92 -2.69 -9.88
N LEU A 108 1.14 -1.90 -10.60
CA LEU A 108 -0.21 -2.28 -11.01
C LEU A 108 -0.26 -2.48 -12.52
N ALA A 109 -1.08 -3.44 -12.96
CA ALA A 109 -1.52 -3.58 -14.34
C ALA A 109 -3.04 -3.74 -14.36
N LYS A 110 -3.73 -2.91 -15.13
CA LYS A 110 -5.18 -3.06 -15.35
C LYS A 110 -5.43 -4.28 -16.24
N VAL A 111 -6.45 -5.06 -15.90
CA VAL A 111 -6.81 -6.31 -16.59
C VAL A 111 -8.32 -6.43 -16.70
N ASP A 112 -8.78 -7.29 -17.61
CA ASP A 112 -10.22 -7.54 -17.79
C ASP A 112 -10.82 -8.32 -16.61
N ASP A 113 -10.11 -9.37 -16.15
CA ASP A 113 -10.47 -10.18 -14.99
C ASP A 113 -9.21 -10.63 -14.23
N ALA A 114 -9.03 -10.14 -13.01
CA ALA A 114 -7.87 -10.44 -12.19
C ALA A 114 -7.78 -11.92 -11.78
N ALA A 115 -8.91 -12.64 -11.75
CA ALA A 115 -8.96 -14.05 -11.36
C ALA A 115 -8.48 -15.00 -12.47
N THR A 116 -8.70 -14.62 -13.74
CA THR A 116 -8.44 -15.51 -14.89
C THR A 116 -7.35 -15.01 -15.83
N THR A 117 -6.98 -13.73 -15.77
CA THR A 117 -5.97 -13.16 -16.66
C THR A 117 -4.60 -13.81 -16.50
N GLY A 118 -3.90 -13.95 -17.64
CA GLY A 118 -2.49 -14.29 -17.69
C GLY A 118 -1.60 -13.19 -17.11
N VAL A 119 -0.28 -13.29 -17.32
CA VAL A 119 0.69 -12.36 -16.73
C VAL A 119 1.55 -11.63 -17.76
N THR A 120 1.43 -11.98 -19.03
CA THR A 120 2.21 -11.42 -20.15
C THR A 120 1.36 -10.50 -21.03
N GLY A 121 2.00 -9.58 -21.75
CA GLY A 121 1.35 -8.54 -22.54
C GLY A 121 0.68 -7.45 -21.71
N LEU A 122 0.92 -7.42 -20.39
CA LEU A 122 0.26 -6.49 -19.48
C LEU A 122 1.01 -5.16 -19.42
N LYS A 123 0.27 -4.06 -19.26
CA LYS A 123 0.84 -2.72 -19.12
C LYS A 123 1.01 -2.38 -17.64
N TRP A 124 2.23 -2.52 -17.15
CA TRP A 124 2.59 -2.28 -15.76
C TRP A 124 3.01 -0.83 -15.55
N PHE A 125 2.59 -0.21 -14.45
CA PHE A 125 3.11 1.05 -13.96
C PHE A 125 3.50 0.92 -12.48
N LYS A 126 4.62 1.55 -12.10
CA LYS A 126 5.13 1.49 -10.73
C LYS A 126 4.30 2.40 -9.84
N ILE A 127 3.88 1.92 -8.67
CA ILE A 127 3.09 2.71 -7.69
C ILE A 127 3.80 2.89 -6.35
N TYR A 128 4.84 2.09 -6.09
CA TYR A 128 5.62 2.15 -4.87
C TYR A 128 7.07 1.78 -5.15
N GLU A 129 7.98 2.48 -4.49
CA GLU A 129 9.41 2.18 -4.49
C GLU A 129 10.01 2.56 -3.14
N ARG A 130 10.82 1.66 -2.60
CA ARG A 130 11.65 1.89 -1.44
C ARG A 130 13.03 1.29 -1.67
N GLY A 131 13.95 2.10 -2.16
CA GLY A 131 15.34 1.73 -2.47
C GLY A 131 16.28 1.89 -1.27
N LEU A 132 17.42 2.54 -1.49
CA LEU A 132 18.32 3.00 -0.43
C LEU A 132 17.69 4.20 0.28
N ILE A 133 17.32 4.06 1.55
CA ILE A 133 16.66 5.08 2.36
C ILE A 133 17.68 6.13 2.81
N HIS A 134 18.83 5.67 3.29
CA HIS A 134 20.01 6.51 3.46
C HIS A 134 21.29 5.72 3.17
N GLY A 135 22.28 6.43 2.65
CA GLY A 135 23.61 5.90 2.38
C GLY A 135 24.44 5.66 3.64
N GLY A 136 25.66 5.17 3.44
CA GLY A 136 26.61 4.88 4.51
C GLY A 136 27.61 3.80 4.11
N GLY A 137 28.32 3.27 5.11
CA GLY A 137 29.21 2.13 4.93
C GLY A 137 28.46 0.85 4.56
N ALA A 138 29.19 -0.11 4.00
CA ALA A 138 28.70 -1.34 3.39
C ALA A 138 27.87 -2.27 4.30
N ARG A 139 28.20 -2.37 5.58
CA ARG A 139 27.55 -3.30 6.51
C ARG A 139 27.49 -2.73 7.92
N GLY A 140 26.27 -2.60 8.42
CA GLY A 140 25.95 -2.29 9.79
C GLY A 140 25.16 -3.39 10.47
N ASP A 141 24.65 -3.08 11.65
CA ASP A 141 23.59 -3.86 12.29
C ASP A 141 22.29 -3.72 11.47
N ASP A 142 21.84 -4.82 10.86
CA ASP A 142 20.62 -4.89 10.05
C ASP A 142 19.34 -4.60 10.83
N SER A 143 19.41 -4.59 12.17
CA SER A 143 18.27 -4.40 13.06
C SER A 143 18.03 -2.94 13.48
N THR A 144 18.97 -2.03 13.20
CA THR A 144 18.86 -0.62 13.61
C THR A 144 19.03 0.35 12.43
N ASP A 145 18.19 1.39 12.44
CA ASP A 145 18.24 2.53 11.50
C ASP A 145 19.41 3.44 11.92
N ASN A 146 20.63 3.05 11.53
CA ASN A 146 21.87 3.73 11.90
C ASN A 146 22.47 4.46 10.69
N PRO A 147 22.57 5.80 10.72
CA PRO A 147 23.00 6.61 9.58
C PRO A 147 24.47 6.41 9.16
N SER A 148 25.25 5.65 9.93
CA SER A 148 26.63 5.27 9.57
C SER A 148 26.68 4.20 8.49
N TRP A 149 25.60 3.45 8.33
CA TRP A 149 25.51 2.27 7.47
C TRP A 149 24.42 2.48 6.43
N GLN A 150 24.53 1.78 5.30
CA GLN A 150 23.44 1.76 4.33
C GLN A 150 22.17 1.18 4.97
N TYR A 151 21.03 1.82 4.73
CA TYR A 151 19.73 1.32 5.18
C TYR A 151 18.78 1.24 3.99
N TRP A 152 18.32 0.04 3.70
CA TRP A 152 17.55 -0.30 2.50
C TRP A 152 16.08 -0.55 2.81
N GLY A 153 15.24 -0.58 1.77
CA GLY A 153 13.85 -1.00 1.89
C GLY A 153 13.69 -2.36 2.57
N THR A 154 14.59 -3.31 2.33
CA THR A 154 14.55 -4.61 3.04
C THR A 154 14.94 -4.53 4.52
N ASN A 155 15.80 -3.58 4.94
CA ASN A 155 16.05 -3.34 6.36
C ASN A 155 14.79 -2.77 7.04
N GLU A 156 14.13 -1.80 6.41
CA GLU A 156 12.87 -1.25 6.90
C GLU A 156 11.77 -2.32 6.96
N ALA A 157 11.66 -3.18 5.94
CA ALA A 157 10.71 -4.29 5.95
C ALA A 157 11.00 -5.29 7.07
N ASN A 158 12.28 -5.64 7.32
CA ASN A 158 12.66 -6.47 8.46
C ASN A 158 12.29 -5.82 9.80
N LYS A 159 12.58 -4.53 9.98
CA LYS A 159 12.19 -3.74 11.16
C LYS A 159 10.66 -3.75 11.35
N ASN A 160 9.91 -3.68 10.26
CA ASN A 160 8.46 -3.70 10.24
C ASN A 160 7.87 -5.11 10.17
N LYS A 161 8.64 -6.14 10.55
CA LYS A 161 8.18 -7.53 10.64
C LYS A 161 7.62 -8.12 9.34
N GLY A 162 8.21 -7.75 8.21
CA GLY A 162 7.77 -8.16 6.87
C GLY A 162 6.66 -7.30 6.27
N LEU A 163 6.19 -6.27 6.95
CA LEU A 163 5.07 -5.44 6.50
C LEU A 163 5.56 -4.28 5.65
N VAL A 164 5.08 -4.22 4.40
CA VAL A 164 5.35 -3.13 3.44
C VAL A 164 4.05 -2.40 3.15
N THR A 165 3.88 -1.24 3.76
CA THR A 165 2.66 -0.44 3.71
C THR A 165 2.79 0.76 2.79
N PHE A 166 1.80 0.99 1.94
CA PHE A 166 1.72 2.14 1.03
C PHE A 166 0.27 2.45 0.63
N LYS A 167 0.04 3.58 -0.03
CA LYS A 167 -1.27 3.97 -0.54
C LYS A 167 -1.44 3.61 -2.00
N LEU A 168 -2.61 3.13 -2.38
CA LEU A 168 -3.00 3.02 -3.78
C LEU A 168 -3.15 4.43 -4.39
N PRO A 169 -2.83 4.64 -5.68
CA PRO A 169 -3.09 5.92 -6.35
C PRO A 169 -4.55 6.33 -6.19
N CYS A 170 -4.80 7.58 -5.78
CA CYS A 170 -6.14 8.04 -5.46
C CYS A 170 -7.02 8.33 -6.69
N ASP A 171 -6.45 8.25 -7.89
CA ASP A 171 -7.11 8.45 -9.18
C ASP A 171 -7.25 7.14 -9.98
N LEU A 172 -6.97 5.98 -9.37
CA LEU A 172 -7.20 4.68 -10.01
C LEU A 172 -8.64 4.59 -10.50
N GLY A 173 -8.79 4.12 -11.74
CA GLY A 173 -10.12 3.85 -12.29
C GLY A 173 -10.64 2.51 -11.81
N PRO A 174 -11.97 2.33 -11.73
CA PRO A 174 -12.56 1.09 -11.25
C PRO A 174 -12.23 -0.11 -12.13
N GLY A 175 -12.38 -1.30 -11.55
CA GLY A 175 -12.22 -2.60 -12.21
C GLY A 175 -10.98 -3.35 -11.73
N ASP A 176 -10.56 -4.34 -12.53
CA ASP A 176 -9.60 -5.35 -12.09
C ASP A 176 -8.16 -4.96 -12.38
N TYR A 177 -7.29 -5.32 -11.43
CA TYR A 177 -5.84 -5.11 -11.54
C TYR A 177 -5.08 -6.31 -10.98
N LEU A 178 -3.89 -6.56 -11.54
CA LEU A 178 -2.85 -7.30 -10.83
C LEU A 178 -1.95 -6.32 -10.09
N LEU A 179 -1.66 -6.60 -8.83
CA LEU A 179 -0.63 -5.94 -8.02
C LEU A 179 0.59 -6.86 -7.95
N ARG A 180 1.71 -6.44 -8.54
CA ARG A 180 2.98 -7.16 -8.45
C ARG A 180 3.85 -6.53 -7.36
N GLY A 181 4.24 -7.33 -6.37
CA GLY A 181 5.31 -7.00 -5.43
C GLY A 181 6.65 -7.54 -5.92
N GLU A 182 7.72 -6.76 -5.76
CA GLU A 182 9.09 -7.15 -6.10
C GLU A 182 10.08 -6.71 -5.03
N LEU A 183 10.88 -7.66 -4.55
CA LEU A 183 12.06 -7.42 -3.71
C LEU A 183 13.27 -7.85 -4.54
N ILE A 184 14.31 -7.04 -4.58
CA ILE A 184 15.54 -7.40 -5.30
C ILE A 184 16.70 -7.41 -4.32
N ALA A 185 17.24 -8.59 -4.01
CA ALA A 185 18.41 -8.68 -3.17
C ALA A 185 19.69 -8.42 -3.99
N LEU A 186 20.54 -7.52 -3.50
CA LEU A 186 21.69 -6.99 -4.23
C LEU A 186 23.03 -7.51 -3.70
N HIS A 187 23.03 -8.44 -2.73
CA HIS A 187 24.25 -8.97 -2.12
C HIS A 187 25.21 -9.60 -3.15
N SER A 188 24.70 -10.13 -4.27
CA SER A 188 25.52 -10.67 -5.36
C SER A 188 25.55 -9.79 -6.62
N ALA A 189 24.95 -8.59 -6.58
CA ALA A 189 24.75 -7.71 -7.75
C ALA A 189 26.04 -7.03 -8.28
N GLY A 190 27.19 -7.22 -7.63
CA GLY A 190 28.48 -6.79 -8.19
C GLY A 190 28.83 -7.50 -9.52
N SER A 191 28.21 -8.65 -9.76
CA SER A 191 28.32 -9.45 -10.99
C SER A 191 27.08 -9.28 -11.87
N ALA A 192 27.25 -9.34 -13.20
CA ALA A 192 26.11 -9.32 -14.13
C ALA A 192 25.20 -10.50 -13.83
N GLY A 193 23.90 -10.23 -13.71
CA GLY A 193 22.90 -11.25 -13.38
C GLY A 193 22.93 -11.74 -11.93
N GLY A 194 23.76 -11.14 -11.06
CA GLY A 194 23.88 -11.54 -9.66
C GLY A 194 22.81 -10.95 -8.73
N ALA A 195 22.01 -9.98 -9.18
CA ALA A 195 20.84 -9.54 -8.43
C ALA A 195 19.81 -10.67 -8.33
N GLN A 196 19.05 -10.70 -7.24
CA GLN A 196 18.12 -11.79 -6.93
C GLN A 196 16.71 -11.24 -6.72
N PRO A 197 15.88 -11.21 -7.78
CA PRO A 197 14.49 -10.77 -7.70
C PRO A 197 13.58 -11.85 -7.09
N TYR A 198 12.71 -11.43 -6.18
CA TYR A 198 11.62 -12.21 -5.62
C TYR A 198 10.32 -11.47 -5.90
N VAL A 199 9.40 -12.14 -6.60
CA VAL A 199 8.20 -11.50 -7.12
C VAL A 199 6.98 -12.34 -6.78
N SER A 200 5.85 -11.69 -6.56
CA SER A 200 4.54 -12.36 -6.50
C SER A 200 3.45 -11.38 -6.91
N CYS A 201 2.30 -11.88 -7.33
CA CYS A 201 1.18 -11.06 -7.78
C CYS A 201 -0.08 -11.32 -6.95
N ALA A 202 -0.76 -10.24 -6.58
CA ALA A 202 -2.08 -10.26 -5.96
C ALA A 202 -3.16 -9.77 -6.93
N GLN A 203 -4.38 -10.23 -6.72
CA GLN A 203 -5.56 -9.92 -7.53
C GLN A 203 -6.40 -8.87 -6.81
N LEU A 204 -6.57 -7.70 -7.43
CA LEU A 204 -7.32 -6.59 -6.86
C LEU A 204 -8.54 -6.24 -7.71
N ARG A 205 -9.61 -5.85 -7.04
CA ARG A 205 -10.76 -5.17 -7.64
C ARG A 205 -10.87 -3.78 -7.05
N ILE A 206 -10.66 -2.78 -7.88
CA ILE A 206 -10.69 -1.37 -7.49
C ILE A 206 -12.11 -0.83 -7.69
N GLY A 207 -12.66 -0.21 -6.66
CA GLY A 207 -13.93 0.51 -6.72
C GLY A 207 -13.77 1.96 -7.19
N GLY A 208 -14.71 2.81 -6.77
CA GLY A 208 -14.69 4.26 -7.03
C GLY A 208 -14.99 4.65 -8.49
N ASN A 209 -14.63 5.89 -8.82
CA ASN A 209 -14.95 6.55 -10.08
C ASN A 209 -13.77 7.31 -10.70
N GLY A 210 -12.53 6.94 -10.33
CA GLY A 210 -11.34 7.55 -10.90
C GLY A 210 -11.26 7.34 -12.41
N ASN A 211 -10.52 8.22 -13.09
CA ASN A 211 -10.32 8.14 -14.54
C ASN A 211 -9.18 7.19 -14.95
N GLY A 212 -8.45 6.66 -13.96
CA GLY A 212 -7.28 5.82 -14.19
C GLY A 212 -6.00 6.63 -14.47
N PRO A 213 -4.85 5.93 -14.49
CA PRO A 213 -3.54 6.55 -14.48
C PRO A 213 -3.12 7.05 -15.87
N THR A 214 -3.77 8.10 -16.36
CA THR A 214 -3.62 8.62 -17.75
C THR A 214 -2.21 9.11 -18.10
N ASN A 215 -1.42 9.53 -17.10
CA ASN A 215 -0.04 10.01 -17.25
C ASN A 215 1.01 9.03 -16.67
N ALA A 216 0.62 7.79 -16.36
CA ALA A 216 1.57 6.79 -15.91
C ALA A 216 2.55 6.41 -17.02
N GLU A 217 3.82 6.31 -16.63
CA GLU A 217 4.82 5.61 -17.44
C GLU A 217 4.53 4.12 -17.34
N THR A 218 4.11 3.53 -18.46
CA THR A 218 3.77 2.11 -18.53
C THR A 218 4.84 1.34 -19.31
N VAL A 219 5.12 0.13 -18.86
CA VAL A 219 5.96 -0.84 -19.56
C VAL A 219 5.14 -2.08 -19.89
N THR A 220 5.24 -2.58 -21.12
CA THR A 220 4.60 -3.85 -21.51
C THR A 220 5.50 -5.00 -21.13
N ASP A 221 5.04 -5.80 -20.17
CA ASP A 221 5.85 -6.77 -19.43
C ASP A 221 7.11 -6.15 -18.82
N ILE A 222 7.27 -6.34 -17.51
CA ILE A 222 8.47 -5.85 -16.85
C ILE A 222 9.65 -6.66 -17.35
N SER A 223 10.70 -5.97 -17.78
CA SER A 223 11.98 -6.58 -18.10
C SER A 223 13.10 -5.62 -17.72
N TYR A 224 14.21 -6.17 -17.24
CA TYR A 224 15.37 -5.39 -16.88
C TYR A 224 16.60 -5.90 -17.63
N SER A 225 17.50 -4.97 -17.99
CA SER A 225 18.82 -5.36 -18.45
C SER A 225 19.67 -5.84 -17.27
N THR A 226 20.46 -6.89 -17.46
CA THR A 226 21.47 -7.31 -16.48
C THR A 226 22.60 -6.29 -16.31
N SER A 227 22.64 -5.27 -17.17
CA SER A 227 23.53 -4.11 -17.08
C SER A 227 22.87 -2.87 -16.47
N ASP A 228 21.61 -2.94 -16.04
CA ASP A 228 20.94 -1.83 -15.35
C ASP A 228 21.76 -1.45 -14.11
N PRO A 229 22.09 -0.16 -13.89
CA PRO A 229 22.93 0.25 -12.75
C PRO A 229 22.30 -0.07 -11.39
N GLY A 230 20.98 -0.22 -11.30
CA GLY A 230 20.27 -0.68 -10.11
C GLY A 230 20.40 -2.19 -9.85
N LEU A 231 20.87 -2.96 -10.85
CA LEU A 231 21.06 -4.41 -10.81
C LEU A 231 22.52 -4.85 -10.96
N ARG A 232 23.39 -3.94 -11.43
CA ARG A 232 24.84 -4.12 -11.49
C ARG A 232 25.52 -3.13 -10.56
N ILE A 233 25.51 -3.44 -9.27
CA ILE A 233 25.99 -2.58 -8.20
C ILE A 233 26.68 -3.39 -7.11
N SER A 234 27.81 -2.88 -6.60
CA SER A 234 28.41 -3.41 -5.38
C SER A 234 27.86 -2.66 -4.18
N ILE A 235 27.12 -3.34 -3.31
CA ILE A 235 26.67 -2.79 -2.03
C ILE A 235 27.75 -2.87 -0.93
N TYR A 236 28.90 -3.49 -1.23
CA TYR A 236 30.01 -3.68 -0.30
C TYR A 236 30.99 -2.50 -0.23
N GLN A 237 30.64 -1.38 -0.88
CA GLN A 237 31.36 -0.11 -0.80
C GLN A 237 30.47 0.93 -0.14
N SER A 238 31.01 2.13 0.15
CA SER A 238 30.14 3.22 0.60
C SER A 238 29.22 3.67 -0.54
N LEU A 239 27.93 3.82 -0.24
CA LEU A 239 26.93 4.33 -1.19
C LEU A 239 26.24 5.55 -0.60
N ASN A 240 25.97 6.54 -1.44
CA ASN A 240 25.24 7.76 -1.08
C ASN A 240 23.84 7.82 -1.72
N SER A 241 23.65 7.11 -2.83
CA SER A 241 22.40 7.06 -3.57
C SER A 241 22.23 5.73 -4.30
N TYR A 242 21.00 5.40 -4.61
CA TYR A 242 20.62 4.24 -5.41
C TYR A 242 19.43 4.61 -6.29
N THR A 243 19.38 4.04 -7.50
CA THR A 243 18.22 4.13 -8.40
C THR A 243 17.73 2.72 -8.67
N ALA A 244 16.47 2.44 -8.34
CA ALA A 244 15.88 1.14 -8.63
C ALA A 244 15.63 0.99 -10.14
N PRO A 245 15.67 -0.25 -10.66
CA PRO A 245 15.35 -0.50 -12.07
C PRO A 245 13.87 -0.20 -12.37
N GLY A 246 13.56 -0.04 -13.66
CA GLY A 246 12.19 0.16 -14.15
C GLY A 246 11.74 1.63 -14.18
N PRO A 247 10.46 1.88 -14.55
CA PRO A 247 9.93 3.23 -14.72
C PRO A 247 9.86 3.98 -13.39
N ARG A 248 9.66 5.30 -13.45
CA ARG A 248 9.43 6.11 -12.24
C ARG A 248 8.14 5.70 -11.53
N VAL A 249 8.08 5.93 -10.21
CA VAL A 249 6.83 5.82 -9.45
C VAL A 249 5.78 6.78 -10.03
N TYR A 250 4.61 6.24 -10.30
CA TYR A 250 3.46 7.00 -10.75
C TYR A 250 3.05 8.04 -9.72
N VAL A 251 2.84 9.27 -10.18
CA VAL A 251 2.28 10.36 -9.38
C VAL A 251 0.83 10.56 -9.82
N PRO A 252 -0.15 10.26 -8.93
CA PRO A 252 -1.57 10.47 -9.20
C PRO A 252 -1.85 11.89 -9.67
N GLN A 253 -2.76 12.05 -10.63
CA GLN A 253 -3.34 13.36 -10.90
C GLN A 253 -4.07 13.88 -9.67
N SER A 254 -4.16 15.20 -9.53
CA SER A 254 -4.83 15.85 -8.42
C SER A 254 -6.20 15.22 -8.20
N CYS A 255 -6.30 14.42 -7.14
CA CYS A 255 -7.53 13.77 -6.75
C CYS A 255 -8.46 14.89 -6.30
N SER A 256 -9.51 15.16 -7.06
CA SER A 256 -10.45 16.25 -6.80
C SER A 256 -11.15 16.03 -5.46
N GLY A 257 -10.51 16.55 -4.42
CA GLY A 257 -10.96 16.71 -3.05
C GLY A 257 -10.09 17.83 -2.47
N GLY A 258 -10.58 19.07 -2.59
CA GLY A 258 -9.79 20.28 -2.46
C GLY A 258 -8.94 20.41 -1.19
N GLY A 259 -7.68 20.80 -1.38
CA GLY A 259 -6.78 21.23 -0.31
C GLY A 259 -5.45 21.69 -0.91
N ASN A 260 -5.23 23.01 -0.93
CA ASN A 260 -3.98 23.64 -1.37
C ASN A 260 -2.80 23.28 -0.43
N GLY A 261 -1.65 22.98 -1.04
CA GLY A 261 -0.33 22.88 -0.41
C GLY A 261 0.18 21.42 -0.40
N ASN A 262 1.31 21.05 -1.01
CA ASN A 262 2.54 21.77 -1.37
C ASN A 262 3.22 20.99 -2.51
N PRO A 263 3.63 21.62 -3.63
CA PRO A 263 4.35 20.92 -4.69
C PRO A 263 5.79 20.64 -4.24
N THR A 264 6.23 19.38 -4.36
CA THR A 264 7.66 19.05 -4.31
C THR A 264 8.37 19.81 -5.42
N THR A 265 9.32 20.65 -5.02
CA THR A 265 10.15 21.53 -5.86
C THR A 265 10.65 20.81 -7.11
N THR A 266 10.17 21.21 -8.28
CA THR A 266 10.89 21.07 -9.55
C THR A 266 10.95 22.45 -10.19
N THR A 267 12.17 22.99 -10.29
CA THR A 267 12.43 24.29 -10.91
C THR A 267 12.15 24.22 -12.40
N THR A 268 11.07 24.86 -12.86
CA THR A 268 10.98 25.34 -14.24
C THR A 268 10.42 26.76 -14.27
N ARG A 269 11.20 27.67 -14.87
CA ARG A 269 10.91 29.09 -15.06
C ARG A 269 10.00 29.28 -16.27
N THR A 270 8.99 30.16 -16.18
CA THR A 270 8.75 31.34 -17.09
C THR A 270 7.27 31.82 -17.10
N THR A 271 7.10 33.12 -16.78
CA THR A 271 6.07 34.17 -17.02
C THR A 271 4.54 33.96 -16.91
N THR A 272 3.97 34.76 -15.98
CA THR A 272 2.76 35.65 -16.00
C THR A 272 1.87 35.59 -17.26
N THR A 273 0.52 35.53 -17.20
CA THR A 273 -0.40 36.62 -16.78
C THR A 273 -1.90 36.16 -16.74
N THR A 274 -2.66 36.77 -15.83
CA THR A 274 -4.11 37.15 -15.88
C THR A 274 -5.23 36.25 -15.29
N ARG A 275 -5.89 36.90 -14.31
CA ARG A 275 -7.19 36.76 -13.60
C ARG A 275 -8.42 36.40 -14.44
N VAL A 276 -9.34 35.58 -13.88
CA VAL A 276 -10.83 35.78 -13.88
C VAL A 276 -11.47 35.08 -12.66
N THR A 277 -12.50 35.72 -12.10
CA THR A 277 -13.34 35.38 -10.94
C THR A 277 -14.60 34.61 -11.37
N THR A 278 -15.13 33.60 -10.64
CA THR A 278 -16.58 33.29 -10.57
C THR A 278 -17.00 32.42 -9.36
N THR A 279 -18.14 32.83 -8.79
CA THR A 279 -19.17 32.34 -7.84
C THR A 279 -19.36 30.83 -7.57
N THR A 280 -19.70 30.50 -6.32
CA THR A 280 -20.02 29.16 -5.78
C THR A 280 -21.53 28.92 -5.67
N THR A 281 -22.00 27.72 -6.05
CA THR A 281 -23.36 27.20 -5.73
C THR A 281 -23.22 25.99 -4.79
N THR A 282 -24.02 25.96 -3.74
CA THR A 282 -23.99 24.96 -2.65
C THR A 282 -24.90 23.77 -2.96
N THR A 283 -24.45 22.54 -2.71
CA THR A 283 -25.32 21.36 -2.64
C THR A 283 -25.01 20.61 -1.34
N THR A 284 -26.05 20.38 -0.54
CA THR A 284 -25.97 19.80 0.79
C THR A 284 -26.23 18.30 0.71
N THR A 285 -25.28 17.47 1.15
CA THR A 285 -25.50 16.05 1.42
C THR A 285 -25.28 15.75 2.91
N ARG A 286 -26.16 14.90 3.46
CA ARG A 286 -26.26 14.59 4.90
C ARG A 286 -25.66 13.20 5.14
N PRO A 287 -24.72 13.01 6.08
CA PRO A 287 -24.13 11.70 6.34
C PRO A 287 -25.04 10.82 7.21
N ILE A 288 -25.06 9.52 6.92
CA ILE A 288 -25.68 8.46 7.71
C ILE A 288 -24.53 7.59 8.25
N THR A 289 -24.54 7.30 9.55
CA THR A 289 -23.55 6.45 10.22
C THR A 289 -24.23 5.18 10.72
N THR A 290 -23.64 4.01 10.49
CA THR A 290 -24.06 2.74 11.12
C THR A 290 -22.84 1.85 11.38
N THR A 291 -22.86 1.08 12.47
CA THR A 291 -21.76 0.29 13.04
C THR A 291 -22.02 -1.22 12.97
N GLN A 292 -21.01 -2.00 12.49
CA GLN A 292 -20.64 -3.45 12.64
C GLN A 292 -21.76 -4.54 12.63
N ASP A 293 -21.60 -5.81 12.19
CA ASP A 293 -20.50 -6.79 12.22
C ASP A 293 -20.77 -7.95 11.20
N GLY A 294 -19.71 -8.62 10.73
CA GLY A 294 -19.67 -10.04 10.30
C GLY A 294 -20.54 -10.66 9.17
N THR A 295 -19.87 -11.02 8.07
CA THR A 295 -20.07 -12.20 7.15
C THR A 295 -21.00 -12.09 5.91
N CYS A 296 -20.50 -12.66 4.80
CA CYS A 296 -21.01 -12.59 3.41
C CYS A 296 -22.10 -13.65 3.09
N GLN A 297 -23.10 -13.36 2.22
CA GLN A 297 -23.61 -14.20 1.09
C GLN A 297 -24.86 -13.61 0.36
N ASN A 298 -24.81 -13.55 -1.00
CA ASN A 298 -25.79 -13.47 -2.13
C ASN A 298 -27.26 -12.94 -2.06
N PRO A 299 -27.85 -12.46 -3.21
CA PRO A 299 -28.92 -11.45 -3.25
C PRO A 299 -30.39 -11.93 -3.29
N VAL A 300 -31.33 -11.03 -2.91
CA VAL A 300 -32.80 -11.18 -2.99
C VAL A 300 -33.42 -10.01 -3.77
N THR A 301 -34.49 -10.26 -4.54
CA THR A 301 -35.20 -9.27 -5.38
C THR A 301 -36.48 -8.75 -4.70
N VAL A 302 -36.74 -7.43 -4.76
CA VAL A 302 -38.02 -6.81 -4.33
C VAL A 302 -38.50 -5.80 -5.38
N THR A 303 -39.81 -5.75 -5.64
CA THR A 303 -40.45 -4.87 -6.65
C THR A 303 -41.46 -3.91 -6.00
N LEU A 304 -41.43 -2.63 -6.38
CA LEU A 304 -42.46 -1.61 -6.11
C LEU A 304 -42.68 -0.71 -7.35
N PRO A 305 -43.80 0.03 -7.46
CA PRO A 305 -44.30 0.50 -8.74
C PRO A 305 -43.63 1.79 -9.22
N GLY A 306 -43.03 1.73 -10.41
CA GLY A 306 -42.75 2.90 -11.26
C GLY A 306 -41.29 3.13 -11.64
N GLU A 307 -40.31 2.54 -10.94
CA GLU A 307 -38.90 2.77 -11.23
C GLU A 307 -38.06 1.51 -10.90
N THR A 308 -37.07 1.18 -11.74
CA THR A 308 -36.17 0.04 -11.53
C THR A 308 -34.79 0.56 -11.13
N TYR A 309 -34.34 0.28 -9.91
CA TYR A 309 -32.97 0.57 -9.48
C TYR A 309 -32.38 -0.65 -8.79
N THR A 310 -31.09 -0.92 -9.04
CA THR A 310 -30.32 -1.97 -8.36
C THR A 310 -29.54 -1.30 -7.25
N GLU A 311 -29.91 -1.55 -6.00
CA GLU A 311 -29.20 -1.05 -4.83
C GLU A 311 -28.65 -2.24 -4.03
N TYR A 312 -27.38 -2.15 -3.63
CA TYR A 312 -26.73 -3.10 -2.75
C TYR A 312 -26.81 -2.57 -1.32
N VAL A 313 -27.48 -3.30 -0.43
CA VAL A 313 -27.49 -3.01 1.01
C VAL A 313 -27.07 -4.26 1.79
N ASP A 314 -26.06 -4.10 2.64
CA ASP A 314 -25.64 -5.10 3.63
C ASP A 314 -26.50 -4.94 4.90
N GLY A 315 -27.17 -6.02 5.34
CA GLY A 315 -27.88 -6.10 6.64
C GLY A 315 -29.18 -6.93 6.61
N PRO A 316 -29.61 -7.53 7.74
CA PRO A 316 -30.80 -8.38 7.79
C PRO A 316 -32.09 -7.57 7.57
N ALA A 317 -33.11 -8.21 6.98
CA ALA A 317 -34.40 -7.61 6.73
C ALA A 317 -35.02 -7.04 8.01
N VAL A 318 -35.23 -5.72 8.06
CA VAL A 318 -36.01 -5.05 9.10
C VAL A 318 -37.37 -4.69 8.52
N THR A 319 -38.42 -5.29 9.07
CA THR A 319 -39.80 -4.86 8.84
C THR A 319 -40.01 -3.53 9.58
N VAL A 320 -40.14 -2.41 8.85
CA VAL A 320 -40.47 -1.11 9.46
C VAL A 320 -41.97 -0.86 9.35
N THR A 321 -42.67 -0.92 10.48
CA THR A 321 -44.04 -0.43 10.61
C THR A 321 -44.00 1.09 10.80
N VAL A 322 -44.63 1.85 9.91
CA VAL A 322 -44.71 3.31 10.01
C VAL A 322 -45.85 3.69 10.96
N GLY A 323 -45.51 4.08 12.19
CA GLY A 323 -46.42 4.75 13.12
C GLY A 323 -46.08 6.24 13.20
N GLY A 324 -47.00 7.10 12.78
CA GLY A 324 -46.86 8.55 12.92
C GLY A 324 -47.20 9.03 14.34
N ALA A 325 -46.37 9.90 14.91
CA ALA A 325 -46.76 10.84 15.96
C ALA A 325 -45.73 11.97 16.17
N THR A 326 -46.27 13.11 16.55
CA THR A 326 -45.74 14.48 16.67
C THR A 326 -45.02 14.80 18.00
N THR A 327 -44.30 15.94 18.03
CA THR A 327 -43.77 16.73 19.19
C THR A 327 -42.57 16.15 19.95
N THR A 328 -41.54 16.86 20.45
CA THR A 328 -41.29 18.30 20.71
C THR A 328 -39.77 18.56 20.85
N GLN A 329 -39.40 19.84 20.68
CA GLN A 329 -38.08 20.46 20.67
C GLN A 329 -37.30 20.40 22.00
N GLY A 330 -35.96 20.25 21.92
CA GLY A 330 -34.99 20.54 22.98
C GLY A 330 -33.61 20.83 22.36
N GLY A 331 -33.15 22.08 22.44
CA GLY A 331 -32.10 22.66 21.58
C GLY A 331 -30.65 22.42 22.00
N GLY A 332 -29.76 22.49 21.00
CA GLY A 332 -28.30 22.44 21.11
C GLY A 332 -27.68 22.56 19.72
N ASN A 333 -27.47 23.80 19.26
CA ASN A 333 -27.13 24.19 17.90
C ASN A 333 -25.84 23.54 17.36
N GLY A 334 -25.94 22.94 16.17
CA GLY A 334 -24.83 22.69 15.26
C GLY A 334 -24.27 23.98 14.66
N GLN A 335 -23.77 24.88 15.51
CA GLN A 335 -23.05 26.08 15.09
C GLN A 335 -21.55 25.88 15.30
N THR A 336 -20.77 26.35 14.35
CA THR A 336 -19.32 26.35 14.41
C THR A 336 -18.80 27.41 15.39
N ALA A 337 -17.72 27.12 16.11
CA ALA A 337 -17.07 28.05 17.04
C ALA A 337 -16.36 29.17 16.25
N PRO A 338 -16.49 30.45 16.62
CA PRO A 338 -15.76 31.54 15.96
C PRO A 338 -14.24 31.38 16.15
N LEU A 339 -13.45 32.12 15.38
CA LEU A 339 -11.99 32.18 15.58
C LEU A 339 -11.69 32.58 17.04
N TYR A 340 -10.77 31.86 17.67
CA TYR A 340 -10.45 31.90 19.11
C TYR A 340 -11.56 31.39 20.06
N GLY A 341 -12.64 30.79 19.55
CA GLY A 341 -13.67 30.13 20.36
C GLY A 341 -13.29 28.70 20.77
N GLN A 342 -13.87 28.21 21.87
CA GLN A 342 -13.69 26.82 22.29
C GLN A 342 -14.41 25.88 21.31
N CYS A 343 -13.67 24.89 20.81
CA CYS A 343 -14.13 23.93 19.82
C CYS A 343 -13.95 22.48 20.25
N GLY A 344 -13.60 22.25 21.52
CA GLY A 344 -13.37 20.91 22.04
C GLY A 344 -12.78 20.92 23.44
N GLY A 345 -12.54 19.71 23.95
CA GLY A 345 -12.13 19.46 25.32
C GLY A 345 -13.06 18.46 25.99
N ARG A 346 -12.50 17.62 26.88
CA ARG A 346 -13.27 16.61 27.60
C ARG A 346 -14.39 17.25 28.43
N GLY A 347 -15.65 16.87 28.13
CA GLY A 347 -16.86 17.42 28.75
C GLY A 347 -17.48 18.62 28.02
N TRP A 348 -16.86 19.11 26.94
CA TRP A 348 -17.44 20.15 26.09
C TRP A 348 -18.61 19.62 25.27
N THR A 349 -19.78 20.24 25.39
CA THR A 349 -21.00 19.90 24.64
C THR A 349 -21.37 20.94 23.58
N GLY A 350 -20.54 21.96 23.41
CA GLY A 350 -20.73 23.02 22.43
C GLY A 350 -20.16 22.67 21.05
N ALA A 351 -19.92 23.70 20.25
CA ALA A 351 -19.37 23.57 18.89
C ALA A 351 -18.09 22.74 18.86
N THR A 352 -18.01 21.75 17.96
CA THR A 352 -16.80 20.91 17.78
C THR A 352 -16.02 21.24 16.51
N THR A 353 -16.48 22.23 15.75
CA THR A 353 -15.91 22.66 14.47
C THR A 353 -15.74 24.17 14.46
N CYS A 354 -14.66 24.65 13.86
CA CYS A 354 -14.35 26.08 13.77
C CYS A 354 -14.99 26.72 12.55
N ALA A 355 -15.58 27.90 12.71
CA ALA A 355 -16.12 28.71 11.63
C ALA A 355 -14.97 29.25 10.76
N GLN A 356 -13.83 29.51 11.39
CA GLN A 356 -12.57 29.93 10.78
C GLN A 356 -11.40 29.34 11.57
N GLY A 357 -10.33 28.96 10.88
CA GLY A 357 -9.17 28.32 11.48
C GLY A 357 -9.36 26.83 11.78
N THR A 358 -8.43 26.24 12.53
CA THR A 358 -8.44 24.82 12.92
C THR A 358 -8.62 24.69 14.42
N CYS A 359 -9.44 23.72 14.86
CA CYS A 359 -9.58 23.40 16.27
C CYS A 359 -8.30 22.75 16.79
N LYS A 360 -7.49 23.48 17.55
CA LYS A 360 -6.24 22.96 18.12
C LYS A 360 -6.42 22.68 19.59
N ALA A 361 -6.08 21.47 20.01
CA ALA A 361 -6.06 21.09 21.42
C ALA A 361 -4.93 21.82 22.15
N SER A 362 -5.27 22.52 23.23
CA SER A 362 -4.28 23.10 24.17
C SER A 362 -4.11 22.22 25.41
N GLY A 363 -4.94 21.19 25.56
CA GLY A 363 -4.89 20.16 26.59
C GLY A 363 -6.10 19.22 26.49
N GLU A 364 -6.17 18.20 27.35
CA GLU A 364 -7.26 17.21 27.34
C GLU A 364 -8.65 17.84 27.51
N TYR A 365 -8.74 18.93 28.26
CA TYR A 365 -10.00 19.58 28.62
C TYR A 365 -10.33 20.82 27.78
N TYR A 366 -9.45 21.23 26.86
CA TYR A 366 -9.66 22.46 26.09
C TYR A 366 -9.04 22.43 24.69
N SER A 367 -9.83 22.80 23.70
CA SER A 367 -9.40 23.01 22.32
C SER A 367 -9.99 24.32 21.79
N GLN A 368 -9.22 25.07 21.00
CA GLN A 368 -9.59 26.41 20.53
C GLN A 368 -9.39 26.55 19.02
N CYS A 369 -10.27 27.31 18.37
CA CYS A 369 -10.12 27.69 16.96
C CYS A 369 -8.97 28.67 16.79
N LEU A 370 -7.93 28.30 16.06
CA LEU A 370 -6.79 29.18 15.77
C LEU A 370 -6.61 29.34 14.26
N PRO A 371 -6.12 30.50 13.79
CA PRO A 371 -5.97 30.80 12.35
C PRO A 371 -5.27 29.69 11.55
#